data_AF-A0AAV0Y8V8-F1
#
_entry.id   AF-A0AAV0Y8V8-F1
#
_cell.length_a   1.000
_cell.length_b   1.000
_cell.length_c   1.000
_cell.angle_alpha   90.00
_cell.angle_beta   90.00
_cell.angle_gamma   90.00
#
_symmetry.space_group_name_H-M   'P 1'
#
loop_
_entity.id
_entity.type
_entity.pdbx_description
1 polymer ?
#
loop_
_entity_poly.entity_id
_entity_poly.type
_entity_poly.pdbx_seq_one_letter_code
_entity_poly.pdbx_strand_id
1 'polypeptide(L)'
;MSTLRTWASTFTIQPGVLTNVLKLMKAKGDFLTEEEKLTVISFDETYISHRICYDKKFEKVYGPHRCVQTVVARGLLSNWKQPIFYNYDTSMTKELLNNIIQALHENGFNVIAIVSDMGSSNVGLWRDMGISITNTSFKHPMTNRNVHVFADVPHMLKLARNHFLDQ
;
A
#
# COMPACT_ATOMS: atom_id res chain seq x y z
N MET A 1 -22.44 -15.48 -19.52
CA MET A 1 -21.89 -14.67 -18.40
C MET A 1 -21.88 -15.41 -17.05
N SER A 2 -22.69 -16.45 -16.82
CA SER A 2 -22.69 -17.20 -15.54
C SER A 2 -21.38 -17.95 -15.27
N THR A 3 -20.84 -18.69 -16.25
CA THR A 3 -19.62 -19.49 -16.09
C THR A 3 -18.41 -18.66 -15.69
N LEU A 4 -18.19 -17.50 -16.33
CA LEU A 4 -17.10 -16.59 -16.00
C LEU A 4 -17.23 -16.03 -14.57
N ARG A 5 -18.45 -15.69 -14.13
CA ARG A 5 -18.71 -15.25 -12.76
C ARG A 5 -18.43 -16.35 -11.75
N THR A 6 -18.81 -17.59 -12.05
CA THR A 6 -18.50 -18.75 -11.20
C THR A 6 -16.99 -18.93 -11.05
N TRP A 7 -16.24 -18.89 -12.16
CA TRP A 7 -14.78 -18.96 -12.13
C TRP A 7 -14.16 -17.80 -11.35
N ALA A 8 -14.57 -16.55 -11.62
CA ALA A 8 -14.07 -15.39 -10.91
C ALA A 8 -14.38 -15.45 -9.40
N SER A 9 -15.53 -16.02 -9.02
CA SER A 9 -15.91 -16.18 -7.61
C SER A 9 -14.98 -17.12 -6.84
N THR A 10 -14.18 -17.97 -7.51
CA THR A 10 -13.17 -18.80 -6.83
C THR A 10 -12.03 -17.98 -6.25
N PHE A 11 -11.75 -16.81 -6.81
CA PHE A 11 -10.71 -15.92 -6.32
C PHE A 11 -11.27 -15.02 -5.22
N THR A 12 -10.94 -15.36 -3.98
CA THR A 12 -11.40 -14.61 -2.81
C THR A 12 -10.44 -13.48 -2.49
N ILE A 13 -10.98 -12.26 -2.37
CA ILE A 13 -10.25 -11.06 -1.95
C ILE A 13 -10.91 -10.58 -0.65
N GLN A 14 -10.14 -10.57 0.43
CA GLN A 14 -10.60 -10.16 1.75
C GLN A 14 -9.77 -8.96 2.24
N PRO A 15 -10.35 -8.07 3.06
CA PRO A 15 -9.63 -6.92 3.61
C PRO A 15 -8.40 -7.36 4.42
N GLY A 16 -7.34 -6.57 4.35
CA GLY A 16 -6.04 -6.85 4.90
C GLY A 16 -4.99 -7.07 3.82
N VAL A 17 -3.97 -7.87 4.15
CA VAL A 17 -2.89 -8.22 3.22
C VAL A 17 -3.39 -9.23 2.20
N LEU A 18 -3.19 -8.94 0.92
CA LEU A 18 -3.66 -9.72 -0.22
C LEU A 18 -2.78 -10.96 -0.47
N THR A 19 -2.93 -11.98 0.38
CA THR A 19 -2.10 -13.20 0.34
C THR A 19 -2.12 -13.92 -0.99
N ASN A 20 -3.27 -13.99 -1.68
CA ASN A 20 -3.38 -14.59 -3.01
C ASN A 20 -2.58 -13.82 -4.07
N VAL A 21 -2.54 -12.49 -3.97
CA VAL A 21 -1.72 -11.65 -4.86
C VAL A 21 -0.24 -11.83 -4.53
N LEU A 22 0.14 -11.87 -3.25
CA LEU A 22 1.52 -12.12 -2.84
C LEU A 22 2.04 -13.48 -3.33
N LYS A 23 1.21 -14.54 -3.27
CA LYS A 23 1.57 -15.86 -3.86
C LYS A 23 1.84 -15.78 -5.35
N LEU A 24 1.00 -15.07 -6.10
CA LEU A 24 1.20 -14.86 -7.54
C LEU A 24 2.46 -14.04 -7.82
N MET A 25 2.70 -13.00 -7.01
CA MET A 25 3.92 -12.19 -7.09
C MET A 25 5.16 -13.03 -6.84
N LYS A 26 5.15 -13.89 -5.82
CA LYS A 26 6.26 -14.80 -5.52
C LYS A 26 6.58 -15.72 -6.70
N ALA A 27 5.55 -16.38 -7.26
CA ALA A 27 5.73 -17.27 -8.42
C ALA A 27 6.29 -16.53 -9.66
N LYS A 28 5.94 -15.25 -9.85
CA LYS A 28 6.56 -14.42 -10.91
C LYS A 28 7.96 -13.93 -10.52
N GLY A 29 8.17 -13.65 -9.24
CA GLY A 29 9.42 -13.17 -8.67
C GLY A 29 10.55 -14.19 -8.77
N ASP A 30 10.24 -15.49 -8.81
CA ASP A 30 11.25 -16.55 -9.01
C ASP A 30 12.02 -16.40 -10.34
N PHE A 31 11.43 -15.71 -11.34
CA PHE A 31 12.07 -15.42 -12.62
C PHE A 31 12.74 -14.04 -12.68
N LEU A 32 12.63 -13.24 -11.61
CA LEU A 32 13.21 -11.90 -11.53
C LEU A 32 14.55 -11.95 -10.80
N THR A 33 15.47 -11.08 -11.23
CA THR A 33 16.71 -10.81 -10.50
C THR A 33 16.45 -10.05 -9.20
N GLU A 34 17.42 -10.03 -8.30
CA GLU A 34 17.32 -9.27 -7.04
C GLU A 34 17.15 -7.75 -7.26
N GLU A 35 17.76 -7.23 -8.32
CA GLU A 35 17.62 -5.83 -8.75
C GLU A 35 16.19 -5.52 -9.21
N GLU A 36 15.57 -6.44 -9.96
CA GLU A 36 14.19 -6.30 -10.42
C GLU A 36 13.16 -6.48 -9.29
N LYS A 37 13.56 -7.07 -8.15
CA LYS A 37 12.75 -7.21 -6.94
C LYS A 37 12.84 -6.01 -6.00
N LEU A 38 13.70 -5.02 -6.30
CA LEU A 38 13.72 -3.75 -5.57
C LEU A 38 12.35 -3.07 -5.70
N THR A 39 11.70 -2.86 -4.57
CA THR A 39 10.29 -2.48 -4.50
C THR A 39 10.12 -1.15 -3.79
N VAL A 40 9.28 -0.30 -4.36
CA VAL A 40 8.75 0.91 -3.73
C VAL A 40 7.29 0.67 -3.39
N ILE A 41 6.88 1.05 -2.20
CA ILE A 41 5.48 0.96 -1.78
C ILE A 41 4.86 2.36 -1.80
N SER A 42 3.69 2.49 -2.40
CA SER A 42 2.89 3.71 -2.32
C SER A 42 1.54 3.41 -1.68
N PHE A 43 1.06 4.28 -0.81
CA PHE A 43 -0.23 4.12 -0.16
C PHE A 43 -0.99 5.43 -0.06
N ASP A 44 -2.32 5.32 -0.22
CA ASP A 44 -3.24 6.45 -0.21
C ASP A 44 -4.64 5.99 0.23
N GLU A 45 -5.44 6.93 0.73
CA GLU A 45 -6.83 6.73 1.10
C GLU A 45 -7.77 7.22 -0.01
N THR A 46 -8.74 6.39 -0.37
CA THR A 46 -9.76 6.75 -1.37
C THR A 46 -11.14 6.80 -0.74
N TYR A 47 -11.86 7.91 -0.91
CA TYR A 47 -13.24 8.03 -0.45
C TYR A 47 -14.17 7.18 -1.29
N ILE A 48 -15.06 6.44 -0.63
CA ILE A 48 -16.05 5.57 -1.26
C ILE A 48 -17.46 6.00 -0.90
N SER A 49 -18.45 5.54 -1.68
CA SER A 49 -19.85 5.80 -1.37
C SER A 49 -20.24 5.13 -0.05
N HIS A 50 -20.83 5.89 0.87
CA HIS A 50 -21.27 5.45 2.19
C HIS A 50 -22.53 4.57 2.09
N ARG A 51 -22.36 3.33 1.61
CA ARG A 51 -23.43 2.36 1.37
C ARG A 51 -23.17 1.08 2.16
N ILE A 52 -24.26 0.43 2.54
CA ILE A 52 -24.25 -0.91 3.12
C ILE A 52 -24.41 -1.91 1.99
N CYS A 53 -23.53 -2.91 1.94
CA CYS A 53 -23.55 -3.97 0.93
C CYS A 53 -23.61 -5.32 1.65
N TYR A 54 -24.48 -6.23 1.20
CA TYR A 54 -24.52 -7.59 1.71
C TYR A 54 -23.84 -8.54 0.71
N ASP A 55 -22.80 -9.22 1.15
CA ASP A 55 -22.18 -10.29 0.40
C ASP A 55 -22.83 -11.63 0.76
N LYS A 56 -23.63 -12.13 -0.18
CA LYS A 56 -24.33 -13.41 -0.03
C LYS A 56 -23.40 -14.61 0.08
N LYS A 57 -22.18 -14.56 -0.49
CA LYS A 57 -21.27 -15.72 -0.51
C LYS A 57 -20.68 -15.99 0.87
N PHE A 58 -20.32 -14.92 1.59
CA PHE A 58 -19.74 -15.00 2.93
C PHE A 58 -20.74 -14.62 4.03
N GLU A 59 -22.00 -14.38 3.66
CA GLU A 59 -23.08 -13.95 4.54
C GLU A 59 -22.67 -12.75 5.42
N LYS A 60 -21.95 -11.80 4.81
CA LYS A 60 -21.32 -10.68 5.51
C LYS A 60 -21.88 -9.36 5.03
N VAL A 61 -22.22 -8.49 5.98
CA VAL A 61 -22.55 -7.10 5.71
C VAL A 61 -21.27 -6.27 5.73
N TYR A 62 -21.07 -5.48 4.68
CA TYR A 62 -19.99 -4.50 4.54
C TYR A 62 -20.56 -3.10 4.65
N GLY A 63 -19.81 -2.23 5.31
CA GLY A 63 -20.16 -0.83 5.45
C GLY A 63 -21.25 -0.52 6.48
N PRO A 64 -21.64 0.75 6.58
CA PRO A 64 -21.14 1.82 5.72
C PRO A 64 -19.71 2.23 6.08
N HIS A 65 -18.87 2.46 5.07
CA HIS A 65 -17.47 2.87 5.21
C HIS A 65 -17.24 4.20 4.50
N ARG A 66 -16.30 5.00 4.98
CA ARG A 66 -15.96 6.32 4.43
C ARG A 66 -14.83 6.24 3.42
N CYS A 67 -13.75 5.54 3.77
CA CYS A 67 -12.57 5.43 2.92
C CYS A 67 -12.03 4.01 2.85
N VAL A 68 -11.21 3.76 1.81
CA VAL A 68 -10.42 2.55 1.65
C VAL A 68 -8.96 2.95 1.57
N GLN A 69 -8.18 2.49 2.54
CA GLN A 69 -6.73 2.56 2.49
C GLN A 69 -6.23 1.47 1.54
N THR A 70 -5.48 1.86 0.52
CA THR A 70 -4.87 0.91 -0.42
C THR A 70 -3.36 1.05 -0.39
N VAL A 71 -2.65 -0.07 -0.53
CA VAL A 71 -1.20 -0.09 -0.67
C VAL A 71 -0.84 -0.84 -1.95
N VAL A 72 0.01 -0.21 -2.76
CA VAL A 72 0.49 -0.74 -4.03
C VAL A 72 2.01 -0.89 -3.96
N ALA A 73 2.49 -2.09 -4.27
CA ALA A 73 3.89 -2.34 -4.52
C ALA A 73 4.22 -2.08 -5.99
N ARG A 74 5.37 -1.48 -6.26
CA ARG A 74 5.88 -1.20 -7.60
C ARG A 74 7.36 -1.55 -7.67
N GLY A 75 7.78 -2.17 -8.77
CA GLY A 75 9.21 -2.36 -9.06
C GLY A 75 9.91 -1.01 -9.27
N LEU A 76 11.08 -0.82 -8.67
CA LEU A 76 11.89 0.37 -8.91
C LEU A 76 12.57 0.28 -10.28
N LEU A 77 13.25 -0.84 -10.55
CA LEU A 77 14.02 -1.07 -11.77
C LEU A 77 13.22 -1.82 -12.85
N SER A 78 12.14 -2.48 -12.45
CA SER A 78 11.29 -3.29 -13.31
C SER A 78 9.88 -2.71 -13.42
N ASN A 79 9.26 -2.83 -14.59
CA ASN A 79 7.95 -2.23 -14.85
C ASN A 79 6.81 -3.18 -14.43
N TRP A 80 6.60 -3.32 -13.12
CA TRP A 80 5.44 -4.01 -12.56
C TRP A 80 4.85 -3.22 -11.41
N LYS A 81 3.55 -3.43 -11.16
CA LYS A 81 2.82 -2.89 -10.03
C LYS A 81 1.72 -3.86 -9.60
N GLN A 82 1.50 -4.00 -8.31
CA GLN A 82 0.42 -4.83 -7.76
C GLN A 82 -0.13 -4.24 -6.47
N PRO A 83 -1.46 -4.22 -6.27
CA PRO A 83 -2.04 -3.95 -4.97
C PRO A 83 -1.69 -5.10 -4.01
N ILE A 84 -1.26 -4.77 -2.81
CA ILE A 84 -0.81 -5.77 -1.81
C ILE A 84 -1.64 -5.71 -0.53
N PHE A 85 -2.33 -4.60 -0.28
CA PHE A 85 -3.18 -4.42 0.88
C PHE A 85 -4.33 -3.51 0.54
N TYR A 86 -5.49 -3.81 1.12
CA TYR A 86 -6.57 -2.84 1.24
C TYR A 86 -7.32 -3.05 2.55
N ASN A 87 -7.82 -1.99 3.17
CA ASN A 87 -8.77 -2.12 4.27
C ASN A 87 -9.68 -0.89 4.36
N TYR A 88 -10.83 -1.06 5.00
CA TYR A 88 -11.83 0.01 5.17
C TYR A 88 -11.53 0.83 6.42
N ASP A 89 -11.70 2.16 6.33
CA ASP A 89 -11.62 3.12 7.44
C ASP A 89 -10.39 2.90 8.36
N THR A 90 -9.28 2.49 7.77
CA THR A 90 -8.06 2.10 8.49
C THR A 90 -6.95 3.06 8.13
N SER A 91 -6.44 3.78 9.12
CA SER A 91 -5.24 4.62 8.95
C SER A 91 -3.97 3.77 8.89
N MET A 92 -2.97 4.23 8.12
CA MET A 92 -1.67 3.56 8.06
C MET A 92 -0.89 3.76 9.37
N THR A 93 -0.74 2.70 10.17
CA THR A 93 0.09 2.72 11.38
C THR A 93 1.47 2.11 11.12
N LYS A 94 2.41 2.36 12.04
CA LYS A 94 3.77 1.81 11.98
C LYS A 94 3.77 0.28 12.00
N GLU A 95 2.93 -0.32 12.84
CA GLU A 95 2.80 -1.78 12.96
C GLU A 95 2.24 -2.37 11.66
N LEU A 96 1.19 -1.75 11.10
CA LEU A 96 0.60 -2.18 9.85
C LEU A 96 1.61 -2.11 8.70
N LEU A 97 2.32 -0.98 8.58
CA LEU A 97 3.35 -0.80 7.56
C LEU A 97 4.48 -1.82 7.71
N ASN A 98 4.96 -2.06 8.93
CA ASN A 98 5.99 -3.07 9.19
C ASN A 98 5.52 -4.48 8.81
N ASN A 99 4.27 -4.83 9.12
CA ASN A 99 3.68 -6.12 8.74
C ASN A 99 3.61 -6.28 7.21
N ILE A 100 3.27 -5.23 6.48
CA ILE A 100 3.24 -5.24 5.01
C ILE A 100 4.65 -5.40 4.43
N ILE A 101 5.62 -4.66 4.96
CA ILE A 101 7.03 -4.74 4.54
C ILE A 101 7.58 -6.15 4.81
N GLN A 102 7.28 -6.71 5.98
CA GLN A 102 7.66 -8.07 6.32
C GLN A 102 7.05 -9.09 5.36
N ALA A 103 5.75 -8.98 5.07
CA ALA A 103 5.07 -9.89 4.14
C ALA A 103 5.69 -9.83 2.73
N LEU A 104 6.10 -8.66 2.24
CA LEU A 104 6.82 -8.55 0.96
C LEU A 104 8.20 -9.20 1.02
N HIS A 105 8.94 -8.96 2.11
CA HIS A 105 10.28 -9.52 2.31
C HIS A 105 10.26 -11.06 2.34
N GLU A 106 9.29 -11.66 3.04
CA GLU A 106 9.08 -13.11 3.08
C GLU A 106 8.75 -13.72 1.71
N ASN A 107 8.24 -12.90 0.77
CA ASN A 107 7.99 -13.29 -0.62
C ASN A 107 9.14 -12.91 -1.57
N GLY A 108 10.29 -12.48 -1.04
CA GLY A 108 11.51 -12.17 -1.80
C GLY A 108 11.58 -10.75 -2.34
N PHE A 109 10.61 -9.88 -2.07
CA PHE A 109 10.62 -8.50 -2.54
C PHE A 109 11.28 -7.58 -1.51
N ASN A 110 12.30 -6.84 -1.93
CA ASN A 110 13.05 -5.95 -1.04
C ASN A 110 12.51 -4.52 -1.10
N VAL A 111 11.88 -4.07 -0.03
CA VAL A 111 11.32 -2.72 0.06
C VAL A 111 12.42 -1.73 0.42
N ILE A 112 12.66 -0.76 -0.45
CA ILE A 112 13.72 0.25 -0.29
C ILE A 112 13.19 1.66 -0.08
N ALA A 113 11.93 1.91 -0.46
CA ALA A 113 11.31 3.21 -0.29
C ALA A 113 9.80 3.09 -0.10
N ILE A 114 9.25 4.07 0.61
CA ILE A 114 7.80 4.28 0.73
C ILE A 114 7.44 5.68 0.22
N VAL A 115 6.24 5.79 -0.36
CA VAL A 115 5.67 7.04 -0.85
C VAL A 115 4.29 7.21 -0.24
N SER A 116 4.03 8.37 0.37
CA SER A 116 2.71 8.74 0.87
C SER A 116 2.38 10.18 0.54
N ASP A 117 1.10 10.53 0.62
CA ASP A 117 0.70 11.93 0.65
C ASP A 117 1.16 12.61 1.97
N MET A 118 0.86 13.90 2.08
CA MET A 118 1.15 14.72 3.27
C MET A 118 -0.10 14.94 4.14
N GLY A 119 -1.06 14.02 4.11
CA GLY A 119 -2.21 14.05 5.01
C GLY A 119 -1.79 13.99 6.47
N SER A 120 -2.59 14.55 7.37
CA SER A 120 -2.26 14.63 8.81
C SER A 120 -1.95 13.27 9.43
N SER A 121 -2.65 12.22 9.01
CA SER A 121 -2.40 10.83 9.44
C SER A 121 -1.00 10.35 9.02
N ASN A 122 -0.62 10.58 7.76
CA ASN A 122 0.66 10.13 7.21
C ASN A 122 1.84 10.93 7.79
N VAL A 123 1.65 12.22 8.06
CA VAL A 123 2.62 13.03 8.81
C VAL A 123 2.77 12.53 10.26
N GLY A 124 1.67 12.07 10.88
CA GLY A 124 1.72 11.40 12.18
C GLY A 124 2.56 10.12 12.13
N LEU A 125 2.32 9.27 11.14
CA LEU A 125 3.10 8.05 10.89
C LEU A 125 4.60 8.35 10.71
N TRP A 126 4.95 9.38 9.94
CA TRP A 126 6.34 9.80 9.77
C TRP A 126 7.01 10.14 11.11
N ARG A 127 6.30 10.85 11.99
CA ARG A 127 6.79 11.18 13.34
C ARG A 127 6.99 9.93 14.19
N ASP A 128 6.06 8.99 14.17
CA ASP A 128 6.14 7.71 14.92
C ASP A 128 7.28 6.81 14.44
N MET A 129 7.72 7.02 13.20
CA MET A 129 8.86 6.37 12.57
C MET A 129 10.18 7.15 12.76
N GLY A 130 10.14 8.31 13.42
CA GLY A 130 11.32 9.14 13.67
C GLY A 130 11.84 9.86 12.42
N ILE A 131 10.97 10.09 11.44
CA ILE A 131 11.31 10.80 10.20
C ILE A 131 11.29 12.30 10.47
N SER A 132 12.37 12.96 10.05
CA SER A 132 12.58 14.40 10.19
C SER A 132 13.35 14.92 8.97
N ILE A 133 13.61 16.22 8.94
CA ILE A 133 14.41 16.85 7.88
C ILE A 133 15.84 16.27 7.84
N THR A 134 16.39 15.90 8.99
CA THR A 134 17.74 15.30 9.10
C THR A 134 17.73 13.79 8.96
N ASN A 135 16.62 13.12 9.27
CA ASN A 135 16.48 11.68 9.16
C ASN A 135 15.31 11.29 8.24
N THR A 136 15.63 10.95 6.99
CA THR A 136 14.63 10.65 5.93
C THR A 136 14.41 9.15 5.70
N SER A 137 14.89 8.30 6.63
CA SER A 137 14.77 6.85 6.51
C SER A 137 14.54 6.17 7.85
N PHE A 138 13.98 4.97 7.80
CA PHE A 138 13.83 4.09 8.95
C PHE A 138 14.42 2.72 8.65
N LYS A 139 14.61 1.91 9.69
CA LYS A 139 15.17 0.56 9.56
C LYS A 139 14.10 -0.44 9.14
N HIS A 140 14.40 -1.22 8.11
CA HIS A 140 13.57 -2.32 7.66
C HIS A 140 13.41 -3.35 8.79
N PRO A 141 12.18 -3.80 9.11
CA PRO A 141 11.91 -4.63 10.30
C PRO A 141 12.66 -5.96 10.34
N MET A 142 12.91 -6.58 9.18
CA MET A 142 13.67 -7.85 9.07
C MET A 142 15.16 -7.68 8.74
N THR A 143 15.52 -6.83 7.77
CA THR A 143 16.90 -6.76 7.23
C THR A 143 17.77 -5.67 7.85
N ASN A 144 17.20 -4.76 8.66
CA ASN A 144 17.87 -3.56 9.18
C ASN A 144 18.49 -2.63 8.10
N ARG A 145 18.14 -2.82 6.83
CA ARG A 145 18.50 -1.89 5.75
C ARG A 145 17.64 -0.63 5.85
N ASN A 146 18.11 0.48 5.28
CA ASN A 146 17.34 1.71 5.29
C ASN A 146 16.18 1.62 4.28
N VAL A 147 14.99 2.04 4.71
CA VAL A 147 13.83 2.29 3.86
C VAL A 147 13.60 3.80 3.85
N HIS A 148 13.69 4.40 2.68
CA HIS A 148 13.60 5.85 2.50
C HIS A 148 12.14 6.31 2.38
N VAL A 149 11.81 7.45 2.97
CA VAL A 149 10.45 8.00 2.95
C VAL A 149 10.39 9.16 1.95
N PHE A 150 9.44 9.12 1.04
CA PHE A 150 9.18 10.16 0.05
C PHE A 150 7.75 10.69 0.19
N ALA A 151 7.61 12.00 0.01
CA ALA A 151 6.32 12.64 -0.17
C ALA A 151 5.89 12.57 -1.64
N ASP A 152 4.59 12.51 -1.90
CA ASP A 152 4.09 12.56 -3.28
C ASP A 152 4.31 13.95 -3.91
N VAL A 153 5.22 14.00 -4.90
CA VAL A 153 5.70 15.25 -5.51
C VAL A 153 4.59 16.04 -6.21
N PRO A 154 3.72 15.43 -7.05
CA PRO A 154 2.53 16.09 -7.57
C PRO A 154 1.67 16.78 -6.51
N HIS A 155 1.47 16.17 -5.34
CA HIS A 155 0.71 16.80 -4.25
C HIS A 155 1.43 18.03 -3.70
N MET A 156 2.74 17.95 -3.49
CA MET A 156 3.54 19.10 -3.06
C MET A 156 3.47 20.26 -4.05
N LEU A 157 3.56 19.99 -5.35
CA LEU A 157 3.48 21.02 -6.40
C LEU A 157 2.09 21.68 -6.43
N LYS A 158 1.01 20.90 -6.29
CA LYS A 158 -0.35 21.45 -6.18
C LYS A 158 -0.49 22.39 -4.97
N LEU A 159 0.03 21.98 -3.80
CA LEU A 159 -0.02 22.80 -2.59
C LEU A 159 0.79 24.09 -2.75
N ALA A 160 2.01 24.01 -3.28
CA ALA A 160 2.85 25.19 -3.53
C ALA A 160 2.17 26.19 -4.47
N ARG A 161 1.54 25.69 -5.55
CA ARG A 161 0.75 26.52 -6.47
C ARG A 161 -0.41 27.21 -5.76
N ASN A 162 -1.19 26.48 -4.95
CA ASN A 162 -2.33 27.07 -4.23
C ASN A 162 -1.86 28.17 -3.27
N HIS A 163 -0.79 27.94 -2.50
CA HIS A 163 -0.22 28.97 -1.62
C HIS A 163 0.32 30.20 -2.36
N PHE A 164 0.76 30.03 -3.60
CA PHE A 164 1.22 31.14 -4.43
C PHE A 164 0.07 31.94 -5.05
N LEU A 165 -1.02 31.27 -5.46
CA LEU A 165 -2.15 31.89 -6.17
C LEU A 165 -3.26 32.39 -5.25
N ASP A 166 -3.48 31.75 -4.11
CA ASP A 166 -4.57 32.09 -3.17
C ASP A 166 -4.16 33.21 -2.19
N GLN A 167 -3.20 34.06 -2.58
CA GLN A 167 -2.87 35.32 -1.89
C GLN A 167 -3.92 36.39 -2.17
#